data_AF-A8WJ47-F1
#
_entry.id   AF-A8WJ47-F1
#
_cell.length_a   1.000
_cell.length_b   1.000
_cell.length_c   1.000
_cell.angle_alpha   90.00
_cell.angle_beta   90.00
_cell.angle_gamma   90.00
#
_symmetry.space_group_name_H-M   'P 1'
#
loop_
_entity.id
_entity.type
_entity.pdbx_description
1 polymer ?
#
loop_
_entity_poly.entity_id
_entity_poly.type
_entity_poly.pdbx_seq_one_letter_code
_entity_poly.pdbx_strand_id
1 'polypeptide(L)' 'MKILILAIFFAIFISGSALGCARETCSDDSECESNELCGFRGQEGKKFCQPKCSSDADCSKLRRCDIDRCAYRKDPHY' A
#
# COMPACT_ATOMS: atom_id res chain seq x y z
N MET A 1 23.13 32.01 -15.02
CA MET A 1 22.32 31.85 -13.79
C MET A 1 21.02 31.05 -13.98
N LYS A 2 20.28 31.18 -15.09
CA LYS A 2 19.01 30.45 -15.30
C LYS A 2 19.11 28.91 -15.26
N ILE A 3 20.20 28.34 -15.77
CA ILE A 3 20.41 26.88 -15.83
C ILE A 3 20.59 26.27 -14.43
N LEU A 4 21.24 27.00 -13.51
CA LEU A 4 21.51 26.51 -12.15
C LEU A 4 20.21 26.34 -11.35
N ILE A 5 19.27 27.27 -11.54
CA ILE A 5 17.95 27.24 -10.89
C ILE A 5 17.15 26.01 -11.38
N LEU A 6 17.14 25.75 -12.69
CA LEU A 6 16.46 24.58 -13.26
C LEU A 6 17.00 23.24 -12.72
N ALA A 7 18.32 23.13 -12.54
CA ALA A 7 18.93 21.94 -11.98
C ALA A 7 18.50 21.69 -10.52
N ILE A 8 18.39 22.75 -9.71
CA ILE A 8 17.92 22.67 -8.32
C ILE A 8 16.46 22.22 -8.27
N PHE A 9 15.59 22.81 -9.09
CA PHE A 9 14.18 22.39 -9.16
C PHE A 9 14.02 20.93 -9.59
N PHE A 10 14.83 20.47 -10.56
CA PHE A 10 14.78 19.08 -11.00
C PHE A 10 15.23 18.09 -9.91
N ALA A 11 16.28 18.43 -9.16
CA ALA A 11 16.73 17.62 -8.02
C ALA A 11 15.67 17.54 -6.90
N ILE A 12 15.04 18.68 -6.57
CA ILE A 12 13.95 18.72 -5.58
C ILE A 12 12.76 17.88 -6.06
N PHE A 13 12.37 18.02 -7.33
CA PHE A 13 11.26 17.27 -7.91
C PHE A 13 11.50 15.75 -7.88
N ILE A 14 12.71 15.29 -8.22
CA ILE A 14 13.06 13.87 -8.13
C ILE A 14 13.02 13.37 -6.68
N SER A 15 13.57 14.14 -5.73
CA SER A 15 13.55 13.75 -4.31
C SER A 15 12.13 13.70 -3.73
N GLY A 16 11.25 14.61 -4.12
CA GLY A 16 9.84 14.61 -3.72
C GLY A 16 9.06 13.44 -4.33
N SER A 17 9.41 13.02 -5.55
CA SER A 17 8.77 11.89 -6.23
C SER A 17 9.12 10.55 -5.58
N ALA A 18 10.33 10.41 -5.01
CA ALA A 18 10.78 9.16 -4.40
C ALA A 18 10.10 8.86 -3.06
N LEU A 19 9.69 9.88 -2.29
CA LEU A 19 9.00 9.68 -1.02
C LEU A 19 7.52 9.27 -1.19
N GLY A 20 6.89 9.62 -2.31
CA GLY A 20 5.45 9.39 -2.52
C GLY A 20 5.05 7.97 -2.93
N CYS A 21 5.99 7.04 -3.14
CA CYS A 21 5.69 5.69 -3.65
C CYS A 21 6.05 4.55 -2.68
N ALA A 22 6.69 4.82 -1.56
CA ALA A 22 6.89 3.81 -0.52
C ALA A 22 5.62 3.72 0.31
N ARG A 23 4.82 2.66 0.13
CA ARG A 23 3.80 2.32 1.13
C ARG A 23 4.51 2.13 2.46
N GLU A 24 3.99 2.76 3.50
CA GLU A 24 4.49 2.60 4.86
C GLU A 24 4.50 1.10 5.19
N THR A 25 5.71 0.59 5.43
CA THR A 25 5.89 -0.74 5.98
C THR A 25 5.42 -0.69 7.42
N CYS A 26 4.50 -1.58 7.78
CA CYS A 26 3.98 -1.65 9.14
C CYS A 26 4.54 -2.90 9.84
N SER A 27 4.84 -2.79 11.11
CA SER A 27 5.12 -3.96 11.96
C SER A 27 3.81 -4.57 12.48
N ASP A 28 2.89 -3.71 12.90
CA ASP A 28 1.62 -4.04 13.54
C ASP A 28 0.52 -3.03 13.14
N ASP A 29 -0.74 -3.37 13.41
CA ASP A 29 -1.92 -2.57 13.03
C ASP A 29 -1.90 -1.16 13.65
N SER A 30 -1.12 -0.92 14.70
CA SER A 30 -0.96 0.40 15.34
C SER A 30 -0.16 1.40 14.53
N GLU A 31 0.62 0.95 13.54
CA GLU A 31 1.37 1.83 12.64
C GLU A 31 0.52 2.27 11.44
N CYS A 32 -0.68 1.72 11.31
CA CYS A 32 -1.60 2.01 10.22
C CYS A 32 -2.66 3.03 10.63
N GLU A 33 -3.24 3.72 9.65
CA GLU A 33 -4.38 4.61 9.91
C GLU A 33 -5.56 3.81 10.51
N SER A 34 -6.47 4.45 11.23
CA SER A 34 -7.62 3.78 11.87
C SER A 34 -8.48 2.93 10.91
N ASN A 35 -8.46 3.25 9.61
CA ASN A 35 -9.17 2.56 8.55
C ASN A 35 -8.32 1.50 7.82
N GLU A 36 -7.11 1.23 8.31
CA GLU A 36 -6.15 0.32 7.71
C GLU A 36 -5.74 -0.78 8.70
N LEU A 37 -5.20 -1.87 8.16
CA LEU A 37 -4.65 -3.00 8.91
C LEU A 37 -3.31 -3.38 8.31
N CYS A 38 -2.40 -3.81 9.17
CA CYS A 38 -1.11 -4.30 8.78
C CYS A 38 -1.24 -5.69 8.15
N GLY A 39 -1.13 -5.73 6.83
CA GLY A 39 -1.34 -6.92 6.02
C GLY A 39 -0.14 -7.24 5.13
N PHE A 40 0.04 -8.51 4.82
CA PHE A 40 1.08 -8.95 3.89
C PHE A 40 0.65 -8.68 2.44
N ARG A 41 1.53 -8.10 1.63
CA ARG A 41 1.33 -8.00 0.17
C ARG A 41 2.50 -8.66 -0.54
N GLY A 42 2.26 -9.84 -1.12
CA GLY A 42 3.16 -10.48 -2.07
C GLY A 42 4.20 -11.43 -1.46
N GLN A 43 4.91 -12.14 -2.34
CA GLN A 43 5.85 -13.22 -2.00
C GLN A 43 7.04 -12.78 -1.15
N GLU A 44 7.35 -11.47 -1.11
CA GLU A 44 8.49 -10.95 -0.35
C GLU A 44 8.25 -10.85 1.17
N GLY A 45 7.06 -11.22 1.67
CA GLY A 45 6.77 -11.21 3.11
C GLY A 45 6.76 -9.83 3.76
N LYS A 46 6.84 -8.76 2.97
CA LYS A 46 6.78 -7.38 3.47
C LYS A 46 5.34 -7.05 3.89
N LYS A 47 5.23 -6.52 5.12
CA LYS A 47 3.99 -6.03 5.71
C LYS A 47 3.77 -4.57 5.31
N PHE A 48 2.55 -4.24 4.95
CA PHE A 48 2.13 -2.87 4.61
C PHE A 48 0.73 -2.62 5.12
N CYS A 49 0.43 -1.36 5.43
CA CYS A 49 -0.93 -0.96 5.75
C CYS A 49 -1.81 -1.16 4.51
N GLN A 50 -2.92 -1.85 4.72
CA GLN A 50 -3.94 -2.10 3.71
C GLN A 50 -5.28 -1.58 4.24
N PRO A 51 -6.10 -0.95 3.40
CA PRO A 51 -7.43 -0.50 3.82
C PRO A 51 -8.27 -1.70 4.28
N LYS A 52 -9.04 -1.46 5.34
CA LYS A 52 -10.05 -2.40 5.83
C LYS A 52 -11.12 -2.57 4.76
N CYS A 53 -11.43 -3.81 4.41
CA CYS A 53 -12.61 -4.08 3.60
C CYS A 53 -13.84 -4.15 4.53
N SER A 54 -14.96 -3.58 4.12
CA SER A 54 -16.25 -3.77 4.79
C SER A 54 -17.11 -4.82 4.08
N SER A 55 -16.83 -5.04 2.79
CA SER A 55 -17.55 -5.96 1.93
C SER A 55 -16.65 -6.51 0.83
N ASP A 56 -17.10 -7.57 0.17
CA ASP A 56 -16.44 -8.11 -1.03
C ASP A 56 -16.28 -7.08 -2.15
N ALA A 57 -17.11 -6.03 -2.17
CA ALA A 57 -17.04 -4.96 -3.17
C ALA A 57 -15.81 -4.06 -2.99
N ASP A 58 -15.23 -4.02 -1.78
CA ASP A 58 -14.00 -3.26 -1.51
C ASP A 58 -12.75 -4.01 -1.99
N CYS A 59 -12.90 -5.30 -2.31
CA CYS A 59 -11.83 -6.17 -2.75
C CYS A 59 -11.79 -6.31 -4.28
N SER A 60 -10.60 -6.61 -4.83
CA SER A 60 -10.47 -6.98 -6.24
C SER A 60 -11.26 -8.26 -6.55
N LYS A 61 -11.66 -8.47 -7.82
CA LYS A 61 -12.52 -9.60 -8.26
C LYS A 61 -12.08 -11.01 -7.81
N LEU A 62 -10.79 -11.23 -7.55
CA LEU A 62 -10.20 -12.51 -7.11
C LEU A 62 -10.08 -12.64 -5.58
N ARG A 63 -10.51 -11.61 -4.85
CA ARG A 63 -10.45 -11.52 -3.39
C ARG A 63 -11.85 -11.40 -2.82
N ARG A 64 -11.97 -11.72 -1.54
CA ARG A 64 -13.18 -11.53 -0.73
C ARG A 64 -12.77 -10.85 0.56
N CYS A 65 -13.71 -10.14 1.17
CA CYS A 65 -13.47 -9.58 2.48
C CYS A 65 -13.56 -10.70 3.52
N ASP A 66 -12.47 -10.93 4.24
CA ASP A 66 -12.34 -11.94 5.28
C ASP A 66 -11.76 -11.25 6.52
N ILE A 67 -12.60 -10.98 7.52
CA ILE A 67 -12.25 -10.30 8.78
C ILE A 67 -11.50 -8.98 8.49
N ASP A 68 -12.18 -8.03 7.88
CA ASP A 68 -11.67 -6.69 7.51
C ASP A 68 -10.47 -6.70 6.54
N ARG A 69 -10.04 -7.86 6.02
CA ARG A 69 -8.91 -8.01 5.11
C ARG A 69 -9.33 -8.65 3.79
N CYS A 70 -8.86 -8.11 2.67
CA CYS A 70 -9.08 -8.75 1.36
C CYS A 70 -8.20 -10.01 1.22
N ALA A 71 -8.77 -11.17 1.51
CA ALA A 71 -8.15 -12.48 1.30
C ALA A 71 -8.43 -12.99 -0.12
N TYR A 72 -7.57 -13.86 -0.65
CA TYR A 72 -7.91 -14.59 -1.88
C TYR A 72 -9.17 -15.43 -1.65
N ARG A 73 -10.07 -15.42 -2.64
CA ARG A 73 -11.16 -16.40 -2.65
C ARG A 73 -10.48 -17.77 -2.68
N LYS A 74 -10.65 -18.58 -1.62
CA LYS A 74 -10.27 -19.99 -1.69
C LYS A 74 -11.09 -20.56 -2.84
N ASP A 75 -10.42 -20.89 -3.96
CA ASP A 75 -11.09 -21.57 -5.05
C ASP A 75 -11.79 -22.80 -4.46
N PRO A 76 -13.08 -23.03 -4.73
CA PRO A 76 -13.80 -24.21 -4.24
C PRO A 76 -13.31 -25.53 -4.89
N HIS A 77 -12.13 -25.53 -5.50
CA HIS A 77 -11.55 -26.62 -6.29
C HIS A 77 -10.24 -27.19 -5.72
N TYR A 78 -9.94 -26.96 -4.44
CA TYR A 78 -8.89 -27.64 -3.67
C TYR A 78 -9.45 -28.14 -2.34
#